data_AF-A0A2T5PDE5-F1
#
_entry.id   AF-A0A2T5PDE5-F1
#
_cell.length_a   1.000
_cell.length_b   1.000
_cell.length_c   1.000
_cell.angle_alpha   90.00
_cell.angle_beta   90.00
_cell.angle_gamma   90.00
#
_symmetry.space_group_name_H-M   'P 1'
#
loop_
_entity.id
_entity.type
_entity.pdbx_description
1 polymer ?
#
loop_
_entity_poly.entity_id
_entity_poly.type
_entity_poly.pdbx_seq_one_letter_code
_entity_poly.pdbx_strand_id
1 'polypeptide(L)'
;MNLAYDLERFVVAQQRDYQRALGELQAGQKRSHWIWYVFPQLRGLGHSEMAQHYGIVDLAEARAYVAHPLLGPRLQECAGALLAHRGRSARQIMGAPDDLKLRSSMTLFHAADPSQALFSEVLVAFYDGEVDLATLKRLGPEGSI
;
A
#
# COMPACT_ATOMS: atom_id res chain seq x y z
N MET A 1 6.78 19.73 -13.31
CA MET A 1 5.46 19.88 -13.95
C MET A 1 4.44 19.30 -13.01
N ASN A 2 3.41 20.08 -12.67
CA ASN A 2 2.33 19.67 -11.78
C ASN A 2 1.36 18.77 -12.57
N LEU A 3 1.74 17.50 -12.75
CA LEU A 3 0.82 16.50 -13.27
C LEU A 3 -0.20 16.23 -12.16
N ALA A 4 -1.42 16.72 -12.33
CA ALA A 4 -2.52 16.36 -11.46
C ALA A 4 -2.83 14.87 -11.71
N TYR A 5 -2.32 14.00 -10.84
CA TYR A 5 -2.70 12.59 -10.85
C TYR A 5 -4.17 12.44 -10.49
N ASP A 6 -4.87 11.53 -11.15
CA ASP A 6 -6.28 11.22 -10.86
C ASP A 6 -6.41 10.40 -9.58
N LEU A 7 -6.19 11.03 -8.42
CA LEU A 7 -6.31 10.36 -7.12
C LEU A 7 -7.77 10.07 -6.74
N GLU A 8 -8.73 10.70 -7.41
CA GLU A 8 -10.17 10.54 -7.16
C GLU A 8 -10.61 9.09 -7.38
N ARG A 9 -9.98 8.36 -8.31
CA ARG A 9 -10.24 6.92 -8.50
C ARG A 9 -10.11 6.11 -7.21
N PHE A 10 -9.11 6.43 -6.36
CA PHE A 10 -8.94 5.76 -5.06
C PHE A 10 -10.01 6.20 -4.07
N VAL A 11 -10.33 7.49 -4.03
CA VAL A 11 -11.36 8.04 -3.13
C VAL A 11 -12.71 7.35 -3.40
N VAL A 12 -13.14 7.32 -4.66
CA VAL A 12 -14.40 6.69 -5.08
C VAL A 12 -14.44 5.21 -4.73
N ALA A 13 -13.37 4.46 -5.01
CA ALA A 13 -13.30 3.04 -4.66
C ALA A 13 -13.40 2.81 -3.14
N GLN A 14 -12.69 3.64 -2.36
CA GLN A 14 -12.67 3.52 -0.90
C GLN A 14 -13.97 3.94 -0.22
N GLN A 15 -14.84 4.75 -0.85
CA GLN A 15 -16.10 5.20 -0.23
C GLN A 15 -16.96 4.05 0.30
N ARG A 16 -16.98 2.90 -0.40
CA ARG A 16 -17.78 1.73 0.00
C ARG A 16 -17.01 0.73 0.85
N ASP A 17 -15.73 0.55 0.56
CA ASP A 17 -14.96 -0.58 1.09
C ASP A 17 -13.97 -0.21 2.19
N TYR A 18 -13.68 1.08 2.42
CA TYR A 18 -12.68 1.49 3.41
C TYR A 18 -13.01 1.02 4.83
N GLN A 19 -14.23 1.25 5.31
CA GLN A 19 -14.64 0.83 6.65
C GLN A 19 -14.60 -0.69 6.81
N ARG A 20 -14.95 -1.43 5.75
CA ARG A 20 -14.85 -2.90 5.72
C ARG A 20 -13.39 -3.35 5.77
N ALA A 21 -12.54 -2.76 4.94
CA ALA A 21 -11.11 -3.07 4.89
C ALA A 21 -10.45 -2.81 6.25
N LEU A 22 -10.73 -1.66 6.86
CA LEU A 22 -10.22 -1.33 8.19
C LEU A 22 -10.69 -2.34 9.25
N GLY A 23 -11.98 -2.68 9.27
CA GLY A 23 -12.51 -3.69 10.20
C GLY A 23 -11.90 -5.09 10.01
N GLU A 24 -11.68 -5.50 8.76
CA GLU A 24 -10.99 -6.77 8.44
C GLU A 24 -9.52 -6.76 8.88
N LEU A 25 -8.84 -5.63 8.71
CA LEU A 25 -7.46 -5.44 9.15
C LEU A 25 -7.35 -5.46 10.67
N GLN A 26 -8.25 -4.79 11.39
CA GLN A 26 -8.34 -4.80 12.86
C GLN A 26 -8.69 -6.19 13.42
N ALA A 27 -9.46 -6.97 12.67
CA ALA A 27 -9.74 -8.37 13.01
C ALA A 27 -8.57 -9.32 12.67
N GLY A 28 -7.53 -8.83 12.00
CA GLY A 28 -6.37 -9.60 11.57
C GLY A 28 -6.72 -10.67 10.54
N GLN A 29 -7.75 -10.46 9.72
CA GLN A 29 -8.10 -11.37 8.64
C GLN A 29 -8.83 -10.63 7.52
N LYS A 30 -8.13 -10.42 6.40
CA LYS A 30 -8.70 -9.97 5.15
C LYS A 30 -9.67 -11.00 4.59
N ARG A 31 -10.84 -10.54 4.11
CA ARG A 31 -11.92 -11.36 3.57
C ARG A 31 -12.49 -10.84 2.25
N SER A 32 -12.34 -9.55 1.96
CA SER A 32 -12.98 -8.89 0.81
C SER A 32 -12.00 -8.34 -0.22
N HIS A 33 -12.51 -7.88 -1.36
CA HIS A 33 -11.72 -7.48 -2.54
C HIS A 33 -11.38 -5.99 -2.58
N TRP A 34 -10.41 -5.55 -1.79
CA TRP A 34 -10.05 -4.12 -1.68
C TRP A 34 -8.55 -3.81 -1.81
N ILE A 35 -7.70 -4.82 -1.98
CA ILE A 35 -6.23 -4.69 -1.87
C ILE A 35 -5.65 -3.60 -2.79
N TRP A 36 -6.16 -3.49 -4.02
CA TRP A 36 -5.58 -2.62 -5.05
C TRP A 36 -5.68 -1.13 -4.75
N TYR A 37 -6.68 -0.70 -4.00
CA TYR A 37 -6.96 0.72 -3.75
C TYR A 37 -6.89 1.09 -2.26
N VAL A 38 -6.69 0.13 -1.35
CA VAL A 38 -6.33 0.40 0.06
C VAL A 38 -4.82 0.32 0.27
N PHE A 39 -4.16 -0.68 -0.32
CA PHE A 39 -2.69 -0.81 -0.36
C PHE A 39 -2.22 -0.85 -1.82
N PRO A 40 -2.33 0.27 -2.56
CA PRO A 40 -1.91 0.30 -3.95
C PRO A 40 -0.40 0.05 -4.07
N GLN A 41 -0.03 -0.57 -5.19
CA GLN A 41 1.36 -0.85 -5.57
C GLN A 41 1.66 -0.21 -6.93
N LEU A 42 2.92 -0.20 -7.35
CA LEU A 42 3.29 0.31 -8.66
C LEU A 42 2.58 -0.45 -9.79
N ARG A 43 2.13 0.31 -10.79
CA ARG A 43 1.55 -0.21 -12.03
C ARG A 43 2.58 -1.11 -12.73
N GLY A 44 2.10 -2.21 -13.31
CA GLY A 44 2.97 -3.21 -13.95
C GLY A 44 3.63 -4.21 -13.00
N LEU A 45 3.30 -4.21 -11.71
CA LEU A 45 3.55 -5.35 -10.81
C LEU A 45 2.45 -6.41 -10.89
N GLY A 46 1.19 -5.97 -11.03
CA GLY A 46 0.04 -6.83 -11.26
C GLY A 46 -0.45 -6.79 -12.71
N HIS A 47 -1.12 -7.86 -13.14
CA HIS A 47 -1.59 -8.02 -14.52
C HIS A 47 -3.12 -7.92 -14.67
N SER A 48 -3.86 -7.93 -13.55
CA SER A 48 -5.32 -7.78 -13.60
C SER A 48 -5.73 -6.36 -13.97
N GLU A 49 -6.91 -6.20 -14.55
CA GLU A 49 -7.50 -4.90 -14.88
C GLU A 49 -7.51 -3.96 -13.66
N MET A 50 -7.91 -4.47 -12.49
CA MET A 50 -7.88 -3.72 -11.22
C MET A 50 -6.46 -3.28 -10.83
N ALA A 51 -5.45 -4.12 -11.05
CA ALA A 51 -4.06 -3.77 -10.75
C ALA A 51 -3.49 -2.73 -11.73
N GLN A 52 -3.99 -2.68 -12.97
CA GLN A 52 -3.62 -1.65 -13.93
C GLN A 52 -4.32 -0.33 -13.59
N HIS A 53 -5.63 -0.36 -13.35
CA HIS A 53 -6.44 0.82 -13.04
C HIS A 53 -6.01 1.51 -11.74
N TYR A 54 -5.83 0.76 -10.65
CA TYR A 54 -5.42 1.31 -9.36
C TYR A 54 -3.91 1.30 -9.12
N GLY A 55 -3.11 0.83 -10.09
CA GLY A 55 -1.66 0.91 -10.00
C GLY A 55 -1.19 2.36 -9.94
N ILE A 56 -0.25 2.64 -9.03
CA ILE A 56 0.48 3.92 -8.94
C ILE A 56 1.50 3.97 -10.07
N VAL A 57 1.54 5.07 -10.83
CA VAL A 57 2.35 5.21 -12.04
C VAL A 57 3.83 5.33 -11.71
N ASP A 58 4.16 6.15 -10.72
CA ASP A 58 5.54 6.53 -10.39
C ASP A 58 5.66 7.00 -8.92
N LEU A 59 6.87 7.39 -8.52
CA LEU A 59 7.14 7.88 -7.17
C LEU A 59 6.40 9.21 -6.88
N ALA A 60 6.22 10.06 -7.89
CA ALA A 60 5.57 11.36 -7.71
C ALA A 60 4.07 11.21 -7.43
N GLU A 61 3.38 10.24 -8.06
CA GLU A 61 2.01 9.89 -7.71
C GLU A 61 1.92 9.28 -6.30
N ALA A 62 2.88 8.44 -5.90
CA ALA A 62 2.93 7.90 -4.55
C ALA A 62 3.08 9.03 -3.50
N ARG A 63 3.94 10.03 -3.76
CA ARG A 63 4.08 11.23 -2.93
C ARG A 63 2.79 12.04 -2.87
N ALA A 64 2.12 12.23 -4.01
CA ALA A 64 0.83 12.91 -4.07
C ALA A 64 -0.27 12.15 -3.29
N TYR A 65 -0.28 10.82 -3.36
CA TYR A 65 -1.20 9.96 -2.62
C TYR A 65 -1.02 10.11 -1.10
N VAL A 66 0.22 10.08 -0.61
CA VAL A 66 0.50 10.26 0.83
C VAL A 66 0.17 11.68 1.30
N ALA A 67 0.45 12.70 0.47
CA ALA A 67 0.12 14.09 0.79
C ALA A 67 -1.38 14.40 0.71
N HIS A 68 -2.20 13.53 0.09
CA HIS A 68 -3.62 13.77 -0.06
C HIS A 68 -4.33 13.70 1.31
N PRO A 69 -5.17 14.71 1.66
CA PRO A 69 -5.73 14.88 3.01
C PRO A 69 -6.64 13.72 3.48
N LEU A 70 -7.16 12.92 2.54
CA LEU A 70 -7.93 11.71 2.86
C LEU A 70 -7.13 10.40 2.71
N LEU A 71 -6.39 10.21 1.61
CA LEU A 71 -5.79 8.92 1.26
C LEU A 71 -4.57 8.61 2.12
N GLY A 72 -3.75 9.62 2.41
CA GLY A 72 -2.60 9.49 3.31
C GLY A 72 -3.00 9.01 4.71
N PRO A 73 -3.90 9.72 5.42
CA PRO A 73 -4.38 9.28 6.73
C PRO A 73 -5.02 7.89 6.71
N ARG A 74 -5.80 7.55 5.67
CA ARG A 74 -6.40 6.21 5.55
C ARG A 74 -5.38 5.10 5.36
N LEU A 75 -4.34 5.32 4.55
CA LEU A 75 -3.25 4.36 4.37
C LEU A 75 -2.49 4.15 5.68
N GLN A 76 -2.21 5.23 6.40
CA GLN A 76 -1.57 5.16 7.72
C GLN A 76 -2.44 4.40 8.73
N GLU A 77 -3.75 4.69 8.79
CA GLU A 77 -4.66 3.98 9.69
C GLU A 77 -4.72 2.47 9.40
N CYS A 78 -4.78 2.08 8.12
CA CYS A 78 -4.73 0.67 7.71
C CYS A 78 -3.39 0.00 8.04
N ALA A 79 -2.26 0.70 7.85
CA ALA A 79 -0.94 0.20 8.23
C ALA A 79 -0.81 0.05 9.75
N GLY A 80 -1.33 1.00 10.53
CA GLY A 80 -1.39 0.93 11.99
C GLY A 80 -2.24 -0.25 12.49
N ALA A 81 -3.39 -0.51 11.86
CA ALA A 81 -4.23 -1.66 12.19
C ALA A 81 -3.50 -3.00 11.98
N LEU A 82 -2.68 -3.12 10.92
CA LEU A 82 -1.83 -4.31 10.72
C LEU A 82 -0.86 -4.51 11.89
N LEU A 83 -0.20 -3.45 12.35
CA LEU A 83 0.82 -3.53 13.41
C LEU A 83 0.28 -4.04 14.75
N ALA A 84 -1.04 -4.01 14.98
CA ALA A 84 -1.66 -4.65 16.14
C ALA A 84 -1.54 -6.20 16.13
N HIS A 85 -1.16 -6.79 14.99
CA HIS A 85 -1.05 -8.24 14.79
C HIS A 85 0.40 -8.72 14.62
N ARG A 86 1.38 -7.97 15.15
CA ARG A 86 2.79 -8.42 15.24
C ARG A 86 2.87 -9.84 15.80
N GLY A 87 3.70 -10.68 15.19
CA GLY A 87 3.84 -12.11 15.54
C GLY A 87 3.00 -13.07 14.69
N ARG A 88 2.08 -12.54 13.85
CA ARG A 88 1.45 -13.30 12.76
C ARG A 88 2.13 -12.94 11.43
N SER A 89 2.15 -13.85 10.47
CA SER A 89 2.68 -13.54 9.15
C SER A 89 1.68 -12.71 8.33
N ALA A 90 2.18 -11.87 7.43
CA ALA A 90 1.31 -11.15 6.48
C ALA A 90 0.40 -12.11 5.70
N ARG A 91 0.89 -13.31 5.35
CA ARG A 91 0.10 -14.34 4.66
C ARG A 91 -1.07 -14.87 5.49
N GLN A 92 -0.94 -14.95 6.81
CA GLN A 92 -2.04 -15.35 7.69
C GLN A 92 -3.13 -14.28 7.81
N ILE A 93 -2.79 -13.00 7.59
CA ILE A 93 -3.72 -11.87 7.68
C ILE A 93 -4.33 -11.57 6.32
N MET A 94 -3.48 -11.42 5.29
CA MET A 94 -3.85 -10.95 3.95
C MET A 94 -4.23 -12.10 3.00
N GLY A 95 -3.71 -13.31 3.23
CA GLY A 95 -3.77 -14.40 2.26
C GLY A 95 -2.84 -14.17 1.07
N ALA A 96 -2.66 -15.21 0.25
CA ALA A 96 -1.96 -15.09 -1.03
C ALA A 96 -2.96 -14.74 -2.15
N PRO A 97 -2.62 -13.87 -3.11
CA PRO A 97 -1.32 -13.20 -3.31
C PRO A 97 -1.23 -11.80 -2.65
N ASP A 98 -2.15 -11.45 -1.74
CA ASP A 98 -2.26 -10.09 -1.21
C ASP A 98 -1.18 -9.75 -0.17
N ASP A 99 -0.55 -10.77 0.43
CA ASP A 99 0.66 -10.64 1.23
C ASP A 99 1.82 -10.03 0.43
N LEU A 100 2.01 -10.42 -0.83
CA LEU A 100 3.03 -9.81 -1.69
C LEU A 100 2.67 -8.38 -2.08
N LYS A 101 1.38 -8.10 -2.32
CA LYS A 101 0.89 -6.76 -2.65
C LYS A 101 1.11 -5.77 -1.51
N LEU A 102 0.85 -6.21 -0.28
CA LEU A 102 1.13 -5.42 0.91
C LEU A 102 2.63 -5.06 0.98
N ARG A 103 3.55 -6.02 0.75
CA ARG A 103 4.99 -5.74 0.75
C ARG A 103 5.38 -4.70 -0.31
N SER A 104 4.88 -4.86 -1.54
CA SER A 104 5.13 -3.89 -2.61
C SER A 104 4.58 -2.50 -2.26
N SER A 105 3.39 -2.43 -1.66
CA SER A 105 2.77 -1.17 -1.24
C SER A 105 3.59 -0.47 -0.15
N MET A 106 3.97 -1.18 0.91
CA MET A 106 4.79 -0.61 2.00
C MET A 106 6.17 -0.19 1.50
N THR A 107 6.77 -0.94 0.58
CA THR A 107 8.04 -0.56 -0.07
C THR A 107 7.89 0.73 -0.86
N LEU A 108 6.84 0.85 -1.67
CA LEU A 108 6.56 2.05 -2.46
C LEU A 108 6.37 3.28 -1.57
N PHE A 109 5.53 3.16 -0.54
CA PHE A 109 5.18 4.29 0.31
C PHE A 109 6.30 4.65 1.30
N HIS A 110 7.13 3.70 1.70
CA HIS A 110 8.37 3.99 2.41
C HIS A 110 9.33 4.84 1.56
N ALA A 111 9.48 4.55 0.27
CA ALA A 111 10.28 5.39 -0.63
C ALA A 111 9.62 6.76 -0.90
N ALA A 112 8.30 6.83 -0.94
CA ALA A 112 7.55 8.05 -1.19
C ALA A 112 7.58 9.02 0.01
N ASP A 113 7.56 8.52 1.23
CA ASP A 113 7.67 9.30 2.46
C ASP A 113 8.58 8.61 3.49
N PRO A 114 9.91 8.73 3.35
CA PRO A 114 10.86 8.11 4.27
C PRO A 114 10.77 8.65 5.71
N SER A 115 10.16 9.82 5.91
CA SER A 115 9.96 10.40 7.24
C SER A 115 8.85 9.71 8.02
N GLN A 116 7.95 9.01 7.32
CA GLN A 116 6.89 8.21 7.91
C GLN A 116 7.39 6.80 8.24
N ALA A 117 7.73 6.57 9.51
CA ALA A 117 8.24 5.29 9.99
C ALA A 117 7.23 4.14 9.88
N LEU A 118 5.93 4.43 9.84
CA LEU A 118 4.89 3.40 9.89
C LEU A 118 5.01 2.35 8.77
N PHE A 119 5.42 2.76 7.56
CA PHE A 119 5.56 1.84 6.43
C PHE A 119 6.77 0.90 6.59
N SER A 120 7.90 1.41 7.08
CA SER A 120 9.06 0.58 7.38
C SER A 120 8.82 -0.33 8.59
N GLU A 121 8.04 0.12 9.57
CA GLU A 121 7.62 -0.72 10.69
C GLU A 121 6.78 -1.92 10.24
N VAL A 122 5.88 -1.76 9.27
CA VAL A 122 5.13 -2.90 8.69
C VAL A 122 6.09 -3.85 7.97
N LEU A 123 7.07 -3.34 7.23
CA LEU A 123 8.11 -4.18 6.60
C LEU A 123 8.90 -4.97 7.64
N VAL A 124 9.33 -4.34 8.73
CA VAL A 124 10.03 -5.00 9.84
C VAL A 124 9.14 -6.05 10.51
N ALA A 125 7.89 -5.71 10.81
CA ALA A 125 6.99 -6.58 11.56
C ALA A 125 6.56 -7.84 10.80
N PHE A 126 6.43 -7.77 9.47
CA PHE A 126 5.80 -8.83 8.68
C PHE A 126 6.69 -9.44 7.59
N TYR A 127 7.84 -8.82 7.31
CA TYR A 127 8.74 -9.21 6.23
C TYR A 127 10.22 -9.11 6.65
N ASP A 128 10.54 -9.11 7.94
CA ASP A 128 11.92 -9.02 8.47
C ASP A 128 12.70 -7.78 8.00
N GLY A 129 11.98 -6.72 7.61
CA GLY A 129 12.57 -5.49 7.05
C GLY A 129 12.83 -5.58 5.55
N GLU A 130 12.56 -6.72 4.92
CA GLU A 130 12.79 -6.95 3.51
C GLU A 130 11.80 -6.18 2.64
N VAL A 131 12.36 -5.32 1.79
CA VAL A 131 11.65 -4.56 0.76
C VAL A 131 11.32 -5.43 -0.44
N ASP A 132 10.36 -4.97 -1.25
CA ASP A 132 10.05 -5.58 -2.53
C ASP A 132 10.98 -5.08 -3.65
N LEU A 133 11.99 -5.87 -4.00
CA LEU A 133 12.99 -5.51 -5.02
C LEU A 133 12.38 -5.19 -6.40
N ALA A 134 11.25 -5.81 -6.75
CA ALA A 134 10.56 -5.51 -8.00
C ALA A 134 9.99 -4.09 -8.03
N THR A 135 9.52 -3.59 -6.87
CA THR A 135 9.09 -2.22 -6.68
C THR A 135 10.27 -1.26 -6.83
N LEU A 136 11.37 -1.48 -6.11
CA LEU A 136 12.55 -0.60 -6.19
C LEU A 136 13.18 -0.54 -7.58
N LYS A 137 13.30 -1.68 -8.26
CA LYS A 137 13.81 -1.74 -9.63
C LYS A 137 12.98 -0.88 -10.60
N ARG A 138 11.67 -0.72 -10.35
CA ARG A 138 10.78 0.11 -11.18
C ARG A 138 10.86 1.59 -10.84
N LEU A 139 11.13 1.93 -9.58
CA LEU A 139 11.39 3.31 -9.18
C LEU A 139 12.73 3.84 -9.71
N GLY A 140 13.69 2.95 -9.95
CA GLY A 140 15.02 3.34 -10.41
C GLY A 140 15.78 4.11 -9.31
N PRO A 141 16.71 5.02 -9.68
CA PRO A 141 17.58 5.72 -8.72
C PRO A 141 16.80 6.49 -7.63
N GLU A 142 15.60 6.96 -7.95
CA GLU A 142 14.74 7.73 -7.05
C GLU A 142 14.14 6.88 -5.92
N GLY A 143 14.15 5.55 -6.06
CA GLY A 143 13.70 4.60 -5.05
C GLY A 143 14.80 4.07 -4.14
N SER A 144 15.98 4.69 -4.11
CA SER A 144 17.04 4.29 -3.18
C SER A 144 16.61 4.64 -1.74
N ILE A 145 16.45 3.62 -0.89
CA ILE A 145 16.12 3.75 0.54
C ILE A 145 17.32 3.41 1.40
#